data_AF-A0A2P4UNX3-F1
#
_entry.id   AF-A0A2P4UNX3-F1
#
_cell.length_a   1.000
_cell.length_b   1.000
_cell.length_c   1.000
_cell.angle_alpha   90.00
_cell.angle_beta   90.00
_cell.angle_gamma   90.00
#
_symmetry.space_group_name_H-M   'P 1'
#
loop_
_entity.id
_entity.type
_entity.pdbx_description
1 polymer ?
#
loop_
_entity_poly.entity_id
_entity_poly.type
_entity_poly.pdbx_seq_one_letter_code
_entity_poly.pdbx_strand_id
1 'polypeptide(L)'
;MANAIEVSGVLDCVKVHARVEGRRVVLAVWDCDAALPCPQQVELSLETLDVGEDSWDDNGGWGLTIVQSLSSAYWVELTPPRGKWVCAALACGRLR
;
A
#
# COMPACT_ATOMS: atom_id res chain seq x y z
N MET A 1 -1.79 4.01 1.68
CA MET A 1 -2.98 4.33 2.49
C MET A 1 -4.11 4.89 1.64
N ALA A 2 -3.83 5.65 0.57
CA ALA A 2 -4.81 6.13 -0.41
C ALA A 2 -5.91 5.10 -0.75
N ASN A 3 -5.54 3.91 -1.21
CA ASN A 3 -6.49 2.84 -1.55
C ASN A 3 -7.43 2.44 -0.40
N ALA A 4 -6.95 2.46 0.85
CA ALA A 4 -7.76 2.14 2.01
C ALA A 4 -8.74 3.27 2.35
N ILE A 5 -8.35 4.52 2.12
CA ILE A 5 -9.19 5.71 2.32
C ILE A 5 -10.28 5.77 1.26
N GLU A 6 -9.95 5.50 0.00
CA GLU A 6 -10.88 5.54 -1.14
C GLU A 6 -12.10 4.61 -0.95
N VAL A 7 -11.88 3.43 -0.36
CA VAL A 7 -12.94 2.44 -0.09
C VAL A 7 -13.61 2.59 1.28
N SER A 8 -13.14 3.53 2.11
CA SER A 8 -13.64 3.74 3.47
C SER A 8 -14.61 4.93 3.52
N GLY A 9 -15.75 4.74 4.16
CA GLY A 9 -16.67 5.83 4.50
C GLY A 9 -16.19 6.68 5.69
N VAL A 10 -16.89 7.78 5.95
CA VAL A 10 -16.56 8.74 7.04
C VAL A 10 -16.54 8.09 8.43
N LEU A 11 -17.30 7.02 8.64
CA LEU A 11 -17.38 6.30 9.91
C LEU A 11 -16.50 5.04 9.94
N ASP A 12 -15.86 4.70 8.82
CA ASP A 12 -14.97 3.54 8.75
C ASP A 12 -13.59 3.86 9.32
N CYS A 13 -12.93 2.83 9.85
CA CYS A 13 -11.60 2.96 10.43
C CYS A 13 -10.55 2.39 9.49
N VAL A 14 -9.53 3.19 9.17
CA VAL A 14 -8.28 2.68 8.59
C VAL A 14 -7.28 2.46 9.73
N LYS A 15 -6.63 1.29 9.77
CA LYS A 15 -5.60 0.99 10.78
C LYS A 15 -4.25 0.81 10.12
N VAL A 16 -3.20 1.24 10.80
CA VAL A 16 -1.82 1.05 10.36
C VAL A 16 -1.09 0.19 11.39
N HIS A 17 -0.37 -0.81 10.90
CA HIS A 17 0.49 -1.65 11.69
C HIS A 17 1.91 -1.60 11.14
N ALA A 18 2.87 -1.44 12.04
CA ALA A 18 4.28 -1.49 11.72
C ALA A 18 5.00 -2.36 12.74
N ARG A 19 5.78 -3.32 12.27
CA ARG A 19 6.59 -4.18 13.14
C ARG A 19 7.93 -4.51 12.51
N VAL A 20 8.94 -4.67 13.35
CA VAL A 20 10.26 -5.15 12.93
C VAL A 20 10.31 -6.66 13.13
N GLU A 21 10.65 -7.39 12.07
CA GLU A 21 10.83 -8.85 12.08
C GLU A 21 12.23 -9.20 11.58
N GLY A 22 13.16 -9.42 12.52
CA GLY A 22 14.56 -9.71 12.20
C GLY A 22 15.21 -8.58 11.38
N ARG A 23 15.49 -8.85 10.09
CA ARG A 23 16.08 -7.88 9.15
C ARG A 23 15.03 -7.25 8.22
N ARG A 24 13.76 -7.27 8.60
CA ARG A 24 12.65 -6.74 7.79
C ARG A 24 11.78 -5.81 8.63
N VAL A 25 11.18 -4.83 7.97
CA VAL A 25 10.07 -4.04 8.53
C VAL A 25 8.82 -4.45 7.79
N VAL A 26 7.82 -4.94 8.52
CA VAL A 26 6.49 -5.19 7.98
C VAL A 26 5.64 -3.95 8.22
N LEU A 27 5.11 -3.40 7.13
CA LEU A 27 4.11 -2.35 7.13
C LEU A 27 2.81 -2.97 6.62
N ALA A 28 1.71 -2.73 7.34
CA ALA A 28 0.40 -3.21 6.94
C ALA A 28 -0.67 -2.14 7.16
N VAL A 29 -1.63 -2.07 6.24
CA VAL A 29 -2.78 -1.17 6.33
C VAL A 29 -4.04 -2.02 6.31
N TRP A 30 -4.94 -1.77 7.25
CA TRP A 30 -6.26 -2.38 7.29
C TRP A 30 -7.32 -1.43 6.79
N ASP A 31 -8.26 -1.95 6.01
CA ASP A 31 -9.52 -1.31 5.65
C ASP A 31 -10.67 -2.31 5.79
N CYS A 32 -11.90 -1.79 5.85
CA CYS A 32 -13.09 -2.60 6.08
C CYS A 32 -13.61 -3.30 4.81
N ASP A 33 -13.02 -3.08 3.64
CA ASP A 33 -13.41 -3.72 2.39
C ASP A 33 -12.75 -5.10 2.22
N ALA A 34 -13.50 -6.06 1.71
CA ALA A 34 -13.00 -7.39 1.37
C ALA A 34 -12.44 -7.50 -0.05
N ALA A 35 -12.67 -6.50 -0.91
CA ALA A 35 -12.12 -6.48 -2.27
C ALA A 35 -10.58 -6.40 -2.23
N LEU A 36 -9.91 -7.17 -3.10
CA LEU A 36 -8.45 -7.16 -3.17
C LEU A 36 -7.95 -5.88 -3.88
N PRO A 37 -6.80 -5.32 -3.49
CA PRO A 37 -6.18 -4.21 -4.20
C PRO A 37 -5.80 -4.65 -5.63
N CYS A 38 -6.27 -3.92 -6.63
CA CYS A 38 -5.93 -4.18 -8.03
C CYS A 38 -4.85 -3.17 -8.49
N PRO A 39 -3.66 -3.62 -8.91
CA PRO A 39 -2.67 -2.71 -9.48
C PRO A 39 -3.13 -2.24 -10.86
N GLN A 40 -3.01 -0.95 -11.13
CA GLN A 40 -3.25 -0.42 -12.46
C GLN A 40 -1.99 -0.63 -13.31
N GLN A 41 -2.12 -1.31 -14.45
CA GLN A 41 -1.05 -1.41 -15.45
C GLN A 41 -1.05 -0.14 -16.29
N VAL A 42 -0.19 0.81 -15.95
CA VAL A 42 0.02 2.03 -16.73
C VAL A 42 1.43 2.00 -17.32
N GLU A 43 1.58 2.36 -18.60
CA GLU A 43 2.91 2.50 -19.22
C GLU A 43 3.68 3.65 -18.57
N LEU A 44 4.89 3.35 -18.09
CA LEU A 44 5.75 4.30 -17.40
C LEU A 44 6.40 5.26 -18.40
N SER A 45 6.03 6.56 -18.35
CA SER A 45 6.80 7.64 -18.96
C SER A 45 7.28 8.62 -17.89
N LEU A 46 8.42 9.29 -18.10
CA LEU A 46 8.94 10.28 -17.14
C LEU A 46 7.96 11.44 -16.88
N GLU A 47 7.10 11.73 -17.86
CA GLU A 47 6.05 12.76 -17.77
C GLU A 47 4.94 12.38 -16.79
N THR A 48 4.72 11.07 -16.54
CA THR A 48 3.74 10.58 -15.57
C THR A 48 4.24 10.56 -14.12
N LEU A 49 5.55 10.81 -13.92
CA LEU A 49 6.19 10.88 -12.61
C LEU A 49 6.39 12.33 -12.12
N ASP A 50 6.20 13.32 -12.99
CA ASP A 50 6.37 14.74 -12.68
C ASP A 50 5.05 15.32 -12.13
N VAL A 51 4.87 15.17 -10.83
CA VAL A 51 3.63 15.49 -10.12
C VAL A 51 3.95 16.63 -9.17
N GLY A 52 3.39 17.81 -9.45
CA GLY A 52 3.55 19.01 -8.62
C GLY A 52 3.04 18.82 -7.18
N GLU A 53 3.37 19.77 -6.29
CA GLU A 53 3.09 19.67 -4.85
C GLU A 53 1.61 19.45 -4.47
N ASP A 54 0.68 19.67 -5.39
CA ASP A 54 -0.77 19.56 -5.18
C ASP A 54 -1.40 18.23 -5.63
N SER A 55 -0.67 17.33 -6.30
CA SER A 55 -1.24 16.12 -6.95
C SER A 55 -0.70 14.78 -6.45
N TRP A 56 -0.09 14.73 -5.26
CA TRP A 56 0.48 13.51 -4.67
C TRP A 56 -0.46 12.30 -4.53
N ASP A 57 -1.78 12.54 -4.43
CA ASP A 57 -2.78 11.47 -4.24
C ASP A 57 -3.51 11.08 -5.54
N ASP A 58 -3.39 11.88 -6.61
CA ASP A 58 -4.02 11.61 -7.91
C ASP A 58 -3.03 10.92 -8.88
N ASN A 59 -2.27 9.99 -8.31
CA ASN A 59 -1.11 9.35 -8.92
C ASN A 59 -1.50 8.08 -9.69
N GLY A 60 -2.49 8.15 -10.58
CA GLY A 60 -2.72 7.16 -11.66
C GLY A 60 -2.62 5.66 -11.31
N GLY A 61 -2.91 5.26 -10.06
CA GLY A 61 -2.81 3.87 -9.61
C GLY A 61 -1.38 3.31 -9.38
N TRP A 62 -0.33 4.14 -9.37
CA TRP A 62 1.07 3.69 -9.27
C TRP A 62 1.45 3.07 -7.91
N GLY A 63 0.77 3.50 -6.85
CA GLY A 63 1.17 3.22 -5.46
C GLY A 63 1.35 1.73 -5.17
N LEU A 64 0.45 0.89 -5.70
CA LEU A 64 0.51 -0.55 -5.46
C LEU A 64 1.65 -1.22 -6.24
N THR A 65 1.89 -0.81 -7.49
CA THR A 65 2.98 -1.33 -8.33
C THR A 65 4.34 -0.99 -7.72
N ILE A 66 4.51 0.23 -7.19
CA ILE A 66 5.73 0.64 -6.48
C ILE A 66 5.94 -0.21 -5.24
N VAL A 67 4.90 -0.38 -4.40
CA VAL A 67 4.97 -1.20 -3.19
C VAL A 67 5.35 -2.64 -3.53
N GLN A 68 4.70 -3.26 -4.52
CA GLN A 68 5.02 -4.61 -4.95
C GLN A 68 6.47 -4.73 -5.42
N SER A 69 6.97 -3.74 -6.18
CA SER A 69 8.32 -3.75 -6.73
C SER A 69 9.42 -3.53 -5.69
N LEU A 70 9.19 -2.67 -4.70
CA LEU A 70 10.18 -2.34 -3.65
C LEU A 70 10.13 -3.31 -2.46
N SER A 71 9.01 -4.01 -2.28
CA SER A 71 8.86 -4.95 -1.19
C SER A 71 9.65 -6.24 -1.40
N SER A 72 10.21 -6.77 -0.33
CA SER A 72 10.78 -8.13 -0.31
C SER A 72 9.70 -9.21 -0.24
N ALA A 73 8.50 -8.85 0.23
CA ALA A 73 7.29 -9.67 0.19
C ALA A 73 6.05 -8.76 0.27
N TYR A 74 5.00 -9.16 -0.42
CA TYR A 74 3.69 -8.50 -0.43
C TYR A 74 2.59 -9.57 -0.27
N TRP A 75 1.61 -9.34 0.59
CA TRP A 75 0.48 -10.26 0.78
C TRP A 75 -0.76 -9.54 1.31
N VAL A 76 -1.89 -10.22 1.23
CA VAL A 76 -3.17 -9.76 1.79
C VAL A 76 -3.69 -10.79 2.78
N GLU A 77 -4.14 -10.33 3.95
CA GLU A 77 -4.74 -11.16 5.00
C GLU A 77 -6.17 -10.71 5.26
N LEU A 78 -7.16 -11.56 4.95
CA LEU A 78 -8.57 -11.23 5.17
C LEU A 78 -8.92 -11.28 6.65
N THR A 79 -9.77 -10.36 7.11
CA THR A 79 -10.28 -10.31 8.47
C THR A 79 -11.77 -10.68 8.46
N PRO A 80 -12.19 -11.87 8.92
CA PRO A 80 -13.61 -12.18 9.07
C PRO A 80 -14.27 -11.30 10.16
N PRO A 81 -15.54 -10.88 10.00
CA PRO A 81 -16.42 -11.12 8.86
C PRO A 81 -16.20 -10.16 7.68
N ARG A 82 -15.47 -9.04 7.87
CA ARG A 82 -15.17 -8.05 6.82
C ARG A 82 -13.84 -7.34 7.05
N GLY A 83 -13.21 -6.95 5.95
CA GLY A 83 -11.97 -6.21 5.93
C GLY A 83 -10.76 -7.05 5.58
N LYS A 84 -9.63 -6.38 5.39
CA LYS A 84 -8.36 -7.00 4.99
C LYS A 84 -7.19 -6.18 5.50
N TRP A 85 -6.06 -6.84 5.72
CA TRP A 85 -4.76 -6.22 5.80
C TRP A 85 -4.05 -6.34 4.46
N VAL A 86 -3.59 -5.21 3.93
CA VAL A 86 -2.63 -5.17 2.82
C VAL A 86 -1.25 -4.98 3.43
N CYS A 87 -0.37 -5.95 3.22
CA CYS A 87 0.90 -6.06 3.92
C CYS A 87 2.08 -6.02 2.94
N ALA A 88 3.14 -5.34 3.34
CA ALA A 88 4.42 -5.32 2.65
C ALA A 88 5.57 -5.45 3.65
N ALA A 89 6.54 -6.32 3.34
CA ALA A 89 7.78 -6.43 4.08
C ALA A 89 8.92 -5.76 3.31
N LEU A 90 9.58 -4.78 3.94
CA LEU A 90 10.76 -4.10 3.41
C LEU A 90 12.01 -4.71 4.04
N ALA A 91 13.03 -4.97 3.23
CA ALA A 91 14.32 -5.43 3.75
C ALA A 91 15.08 -4.25 4.40
N CYS A 92 15.57 -4.43 5.62
CA CYS A 92 16.53 -3.49 6.21
C CYS A 92 17.90 -3.70 5.55
N GLY A 93 18.34 -2.70 4.78
CA GLY A 93 19.71 -2.61 4.33
C GLY A 93 20.70 -2.71 5.49
N ARG A 94 21.92 -3.20 5.25
CA ARG A 94 23.01 -2.96 6.19
C ARG A 94 23.35 -1.47 6.07
N LEU A 95 23.20 -0.71 7.15
CA LEU A 95 24.01 0.50 7.31
C LEU A 95 25.47 0.02 7.20
N ARG A 96 26.14 0.42 6.13
CA ARG A 96 27.56 0.17 5.92
C ARG A 96 28.36 1.15 6.75
#